data_AF-A0A3B8Y421-F1
#
_entry.id   AF-A0A3B8Y421-F1
#
_cell.length_a   1.000
_cell.length_b   1.000
_cell.length_c   1.000
_cell.angle_alpha   90.00
_cell.angle_beta   90.00
_cell.angle_gamma   90.00
#
_symmetry.space_group_name_H-M   'P 1'
#
loop_
_entity.id
_entity.type
_entity.pdbx_description
1 polymer ?
#
loop_
_entity_poly.entity_id
_entity_poly.type
_entity_poly.pdbx_seq_one_letter_code
_entity_poly.pdbx_strand_id
1 'polypeptide(L)'
;AQYKPILLLSVIDLISQQVINENKIFVSDELLNTFNKYWNILASEYKGGLHYPFFHLQNEGFWHLVLKPNFNGLQPKTTNKLKQAVEYAFLDNELFELIQEPGSRKELIDTLITVWFSASQKEPTEILNINDNFQGVTDQELEEFTSKSKVVVNNDFCEESPNMKPIRDFQGETILLPDSEKYLPSLESIQWHRNNIFRA
;
A
#
# COMPACT_ATOMS: atom_id res chain seq x y z
N ALA A 1 -10.39 -7.82 16.11
CA ALA A 1 -9.22 -8.69 15.86
C ALA A 1 -8.11 -7.83 15.26
N GLN A 2 -6.93 -7.80 15.88
CA GLN A 2 -5.83 -6.89 15.55
C GLN A 2 -5.38 -6.92 14.07
N TYR A 3 -5.63 -8.04 13.37
CA TYR A 3 -5.11 -8.29 12.02
C TYR A 3 -6.15 -8.21 10.91
N LYS A 4 -7.38 -7.76 11.20
CA LYS A 4 -8.37 -7.39 10.17
C LYS A 4 -7.82 -6.39 9.14
N PRO A 5 -6.99 -5.39 9.54
CA PRO A 5 -6.37 -4.47 8.61
C PRO A 5 -5.54 -5.12 7.51
N ILE A 6 -4.74 -6.11 7.90
CA ILE A 6 -3.82 -6.81 6.99
C ILE A 6 -4.61 -7.54 5.91
N LEU A 7 -5.73 -8.17 6.30
CA LEU A 7 -6.63 -8.79 5.33
C LEU A 7 -7.25 -7.77 4.37
N LEU A 8 -7.74 -6.65 4.88
CA LEU A 8 -8.40 -5.65 4.04
C LEU A 8 -7.42 -5.05 3.02
N LEU A 9 -6.20 -4.71 3.45
CA LEU A 9 -5.13 -4.28 2.56
C LEU A 9 -4.82 -5.35 1.50
N SER A 10 -4.73 -6.62 1.89
CA SER A 10 -4.48 -7.72 0.95
C SER A 10 -5.56 -7.84 -0.12
N VAL A 11 -6.83 -7.64 0.25
CA VAL A 11 -7.96 -7.68 -0.69
C VAL A 11 -7.94 -6.48 -1.62
N ILE A 12 -7.70 -5.27 -1.09
CA ILE A 12 -7.57 -4.05 -1.90
C ILE A 12 -6.45 -4.19 -2.94
N ASP A 13 -5.33 -4.79 -2.54
CA ASP A 13 -4.17 -5.02 -3.42
C ASP A 13 -4.53 -5.95 -4.59
N LEU A 14 -5.23 -7.05 -4.29
CA LEU A 14 -5.65 -7.98 -5.33
C LEU A 14 -6.74 -7.41 -6.25
N ILE A 15 -7.59 -6.50 -5.75
CA ILE A 15 -8.55 -5.77 -6.58
C ILE A 15 -7.83 -4.75 -7.47
N SER A 16 -6.84 -4.01 -6.93
CA SER A 16 -6.07 -3.03 -7.71
C SER A 16 -5.32 -3.69 -8.87
N GLN A 17 -4.78 -4.89 -8.63
CA GLN A 17 -4.08 -5.71 -9.62
C GLN A 17 -5.02 -6.48 -10.57
N GLN A 18 -6.34 -6.31 -10.45
CA GLN A 18 -7.36 -7.01 -11.25
C GLN A 18 -7.34 -8.54 -11.11
N VAL A 19 -6.70 -9.07 -10.06
CA VAL A 19 -6.75 -10.50 -9.72
C VAL A 19 -8.13 -10.86 -9.16
N ILE A 20 -8.71 -9.96 -8.35
CA ILE A 20 -10.11 -10.00 -7.93
C ILE A 20 -10.87 -8.97 -8.76
N ASN A 21 -11.55 -9.44 -9.81
CA ASN A 21 -12.30 -8.60 -10.75
C ASN A 21 -13.82 -8.64 -10.52
N GLU A 22 -14.31 -9.62 -9.76
CA GLU A 22 -15.68 -9.70 -9.29
C GLU A 22 -15.70 -9.51 -7.77
N ASN A 23 -16.83 -9.06 -7.22
CA ASN A 23 -17.04 -8.96 -5.77
C ASN A 23 -17.24 -10.36 -5.14
N LYS A 24 -16.24 -11.23 -5.30
CA LYS A 24 -16.15 -12.59 -4.78
C LYS A 24 -14.70 -12.86 -4.38
N ILE A 25 -14.44 -12.77 -3.09
CA ILE A 25 -13.14 -13.00 -2.49
C ILE A 25 -13.04 -14.46 -2.04
N PHE A 26 -12.33 -15.27 -2.82
CA PHE A 26 -12.03 -16.65 -2.49
C PHE A 26 -10.86 -16.74 -1.51
N VAL A 27 -10.82 -17.81 -0.71
CA VAL A 27 -9.64 -18.18 0.09
C VAL A 27 -8.60 -18.83 -0.83
N SER A 28 -8.08 -18.06 -1.76
CA SER A 28 -7.14 -18.51 -2.79
C SER A 28 -5.69 -18.49 -2.30
N ASP A 29 -4.80 -19.05 -3.10
CA ASP A 29 -3.37 -19.04 -2.78
C ASP A 29 -2.77 -17.64 -3.00
N GLU A 30 -3.28 -16.86 -3.96
CA GLU A 30 -2.96 -15.44 -4.15
C GLU A 30 -3.32 -14.64 -2.91
N LEU A 31 -4.54 -14.78 -2.38
CA LEU A 31 -4.94 -14.10 -1.14
C LEU A 31 -4.06 -14.50 0.04
N LEU A 32 -3.72 -15.77 0.16
CA LEU A 32 -2.83 -16.24 1.22
C LEU A 32 -1.43 -15.67 1.10
N ASN A 33 -0.87 -15.64 -0.11
CA ASN A 33 0.48 -15.13 -0.35
C ASN A 33 0.53 -13.62 -0.09
N THR A 34 -0.43 -12.85 -0.61
CA THR A 34 -0.53 -11.41 -0.37
C THR A 34 -0.74 -11.11 1.12
N PHE A 35 -1.62 -11.86 1.79
CA PHE A 35 -1.80 -11.74 3.24
C PHE A 35 -0.51 -12.01 4.01
N ASN A 36 0.20 -13.10 3.68
CA ASN A 36 1.46 -13.44 4.35
C ASN A 36 2.56 -12.41 4.08
N LYS A 37 2.60 -11.81 2.89
CA LYS A 37 3.50 -10.70 2.55
C LYS A 37 3.30 -9.54 3.53
N TYR A 38 2.07 -9.02 3.63
CA TYR A 38 1.77 -7.92 4.56
C TYR A 38 1.88 -8.34 6.03
N TRP A 39 1.53 -9.58 6.36
CA TRP A 39 1.67 -10.13 7.69
C TRP A 39 3.13 -10.14 8.14
N ASN A 40 4.07 -10.57 7.31
CA ASN A 40 5.49 -10.64 7.68
C ASN A 40 6.12 -9.25 7.89
N ILE A 41 5.59 -8.23 7.22
CA ILE A 41 6.02 -6.83 7.42
C ILE A 41 5.48 -6.30 8.74
N LEU A 42 4.24 -6.67 9.10
CA LEU A 42 3.50 -6.00 10.16
C LEU A 42 3.40 -6.81 11.47
N ALA A 43 3.40 -8.11 11.45
CA ALA A 43 3.15 -8.90 12.64
C ALA A 43 4.48 -9.20 13.36
N SER A 44 4.64 -8.66 14.57
CA SER A 44 5.87 -8.86 15.35
C SER A 44 5.94 -10.22 16.05
N GLU A 45 4.83 -10.78 16.57
CA GLU A 45 4.93 -11.97 17.45
C GLU A 45 3.75 -12.97 17.41
N TYR A 46 2.70 -12.73 16.62
CA TYR A 46 1.47 -13.52 16.73
C TYR A 46 1.44 -14.76 15.81
N LYS A 47 1.10 -15.92 16.38
CA LYS A 47 0.85 -17.17 15.64
C LYS A 47 -0.58 -17.21 15.10
N GLY A 48 -0.94 -16.24 14.29
CA GLY A 48 -2.23 -16.14 13.62
C GLY A 48 -2.16 -16.60 12.17
N GLY A 49 -3.31 -16.86 11.57
CA GLY A 49 -3.41 -17.08 10.13
C GLY A 49 -4.69 -16.48 9.58
N LEU A 50 -4.78 -16.40 8.25
CA LEU A 50 -5.89 -15.80 7.50
C LEU A 50 -7.28 -16.17 8.03
N HIS A 51 -7.47 -17.42 8.49
CA HIS A 51 -8.72 -17.92 9.06
C HIS A 51 -9.36 -17.01 10.12
N TYR A 52 -8.54 -16.36 10.95
CA TYR A 52 -9.05 -15.52 12.04
C TYR A 52 -9.61 -14.17 11.54
N PRO A 53 -8.83 -13.30 10.86
CA PRO A 53 -9.37 -12.05 10.33
C PRO A 53 -10.48 -12.29 9.30
N PHE A 54 -10.34 -13.31 8.43
CA PHE A 54 -11.32 -13.57 7.38
C PHE A 54 -12.70 -13.91 7.94
N PHE A 55 -12.77 -14.75 8.97
CA PHE A 55 -14.06 -15.11 9.58
C PHE A 55 -14.62 -14.00 10.47
N HIS A 56 -13.78 -13.23 11.18
CA HIS A 56 -14.27 -12.19 12.08
C HIS A 56 -14.61 -10.87 11.41
N LEU A 57 -14.18 -10.64 10.17
CA LEU A 57 -14.48 -9.42 9.44
C LEU A 57 -15.99 -9.25 9.20
N GLN A 58 -16.75 -10.36 9.21
CA GLN A 58 -18.22 -10.34 9.10
C GLN A 58 -18.93 -9.51 10.19
N ASN A 59 -18.26 -9.26 11.32
CA ASN A 59 -18.83 -8.46 12.40
C ASN A 59 -18.69 -6.94 12.14
N GLU A 60 -18.04 -6.51 11.07
CA GLU A 60 -17.82 -5.09 10.74
C GLU A 60 -18.91 -4.51 9.81
N GLY A 61 -19.87 -5.33 9.37
CA GLY A 61 -21.03 -4.88 8.58
C GLY A 61 -20.80 -4.78 7.07
N PHE A 62 -19.56 -4.62 6.60
CA PHE A 62 -19.23 -4.47 5.17
C PHE A 62 -18.69 -5.75 4.50
N TRP A 63 -18.49 -6.82 5.27
CA TRP A 63 -17.89 -8.07 4.81
C TRP A 63 -18.87 -9.22 5.02
N HIS A 64 -19.20 -9.95 3.97
CA HIS A 64 -20.23 -10.97 3.99
C HIS A 64 -19.66 -12.31 3.57
N LEU A 65 -20.09 -13.38 4.24
CA LEU A 65 -19.61 -14.74 3.97
C LEU A 65 -20.69 -15.58 3.31
N VAL A 66 -20.35 -16.21 2.19
CA VAL A 66 -21.14 -17.31 1.61
C VAL A 66 -20.53 -18.62 2.09
N LEU A 67 -21.26 -19.31 2.96
CA LEU A 67 -20.84 -20.57 3.56
C LEU A 67 -21.22 -21.75 2.66
N LYS A 68 -20.42 -22.81 2.68
CA LYS A 68 -20.73 -24.05 1.97
C LYS A 68 -21.93 -24.76 2.62
N PRO A 69 -22.80 -25.46 1.85
CA PRO A 69 -24.05 -26.03 2.37
C PRO A 69 -23.90 -26.97 3.58
N ASN A 70 -22.78 -27.69 3.65
CA ASN A 70 -22.52 -28.69 4.70
C ASN A 70 -21.73 -28.13 5.89
N PHE A 71 -21.54 -26.81 5.97
CA PHE A 71 -20.81 -26.19 7.05
C PHE A 71 -21.71 -25.94 8.26
N ASN A 72 -21.25 -26.37 9.44
CA ASN A 72 -22.01 -26.34 10.69
C ASN A 72 -21.96 -24.98 11.43
N GLY A 73 -21.41 -23.94 10.80
CA GLY A 73 -21.32 -22.60 11.39
C GLY A 73 -20.23 -22.42 12.45
N LEU A 74 -19.46 -23.46 12.77
CA LEU A 74 -18.39 -23.36 13.78
C LEU A 74 -17.19 -22.60 13.23
N GLN A 75 -16.75 -21.55 13.94
CA GLN A 75 -15.59 -20.76 13.54
C GLN A 75 -14.37 -21.63 13.10
N PRO A 76 -13.86 -21.46 11.88
CA PRO A 76 -12.68 -22.15 11.41
C PRO A 76 -11.44 -21.79 12.23
N LYS A 77 -10.72 -22.82 12.71
CA LYS A 77 -9.49 -22.67 13.52
C LYS A 77 -8.19 -22.78 12.71
N THR A 78 -8.30 -23.05 11.40
CA THR A 78 -7.16 -23.14 10.48
C THR A 78 -7.60 -22.68 9.10
N THR A 79 -6.62 -22.30 8.26
CA THR A 79 -6.89 -21.92 6.87
C THR A 79 -7.55 -23.05 6.07
N ASN A 80 -7.14 -24.30 6.29
CA ASN A 80 -7.76 -25.44 5.61
C ASN A 80 -9.24 -25.61 6.00
N LYS A 81 -9.56 -25.44 7.28
CA LYS A 81 -10.96 -25.43 7.73
C LYS A 81 -11.73 -24.24 7.16
N LEU A 82 -11.09 -23.09 6.98
CA LEU A 82 -11.70 -21.93 6.33
C LEU A 82 -12.06 -22.24 4.86
N LYS A 83 -11.12 -22.82 4.09
CA LYS A 83 -11.37 -23.24 2.68
C LYS A 83 -12.50 -24.28 2.56
N GLN A 84 -12.69 -25.11 3.59
CA GLN A 84 -13.80 -26.08 3.66
C GLN A 84 -15.12 -25.44 4.09
N ALA A 85 -15.07 -24.32 4.81
CA ALA A 85 -16.23 -23.65 5.38
C ALA A 85 -16.88 -22.64 4.44
N VAL A 86 -16.04 -21.86 3.75
CA VAL A 86 -16.45 -20.69 2.97
C VAL A 86 -16.34 -21.00 1.48
N GLU A 87 -17.40 -20.69 0.74
CA GLU A 87 -17.39 -20.68 -0.72
C GLU A 87 -16.64 -19.44 -1.23
N TYR A 88 -17.08 -18.25 -0.80
CA TYR A 88 -16.38 -16.97 -0.98
C TYR A 88 -16.89 -15.95 0.04
N ALA A 89 -16.17 -14.83 0.18
CA ALA A 89 -16.65 -13.62 0.82
C ALA A 89 -16.99 -12.54 -0.22
N PHE A 90 -17.75 -11.53 0.15
CA PHE A 90 -17.97 -10.35 -0.68
C PHE A 90 -18.07 -9.09 0.19
N LEU A 91 -17.70 -7.94 -0.38
CA LEU A 91 -17.84 -6.63 0.26
C LEU A 91 -19.23 -6.06 -0.03
N ASP A 92 -19.64 -5.04 0.73
CA ASP A 92 -20.72 -4.17 0.26
C ASP A 92 -20.39 -3.63 -1.15
N ASN A 93 -21.40 -3.57 -2.02
CA ASN A 93 -21.20 -3.16 -3.42
C ASN A 93 -20.58 -1.76 -3.52
N GLU A 94 -21.06 -0.82 -2.71
CA GLU A 94 -20.52 0.56 -2.66
C GLU A 94 -19.03 0.57 -2.31
N LEU A 95 -18.60 -0.26 -1.35
CA LEU A 95 -17.20 -0.37 -0.97
C LEU A 95 -16.36 -1.03 -2.08
N PHE A 96 -16.88 -2.07 -2.72
CA PHE A 96 -16.19 -2.71 -3.85
C PHE A 96 -16.01 -1.75 -5.04
N GLU A 97 -17.02 -0.94 -5.35
CA GLU A 97 -16.96 0.10 -6.38
C GLU A 97 -15.92 1.18 -6.02
N LEU A 98 -15.93 1.67 -4.78
CA LEU A 98 -14.93 2.65 -4.32
C LEU A 98 -13.49 2.13 -4.40
N ILE A 99 -13.26 0.85 -4.11
CA ILE A 99 -11.92 0.25 -4.19
C ILE A 99 -11.44 0.15 -5.65
N GLN A 100 -12.33 0.04 -6.63
CA GLN A 100 -11.91 0.00 -8.04
C GLN A 100 -11.39 1.35 -8.53
N GLU A 101 -11.96 2.46 -8.04
CA GLU A 101 -11.54 3.81 -8.39
C GLU A 101 -10.18 4.16 -7.77
N PRO A 102 -9.13 4.50 -8.57
CA PRO A 102 -7.78 4.71 -8.05
C PRO A 102 -7.66 5.78 -6.97
N GLY A 103 -8.37 6.91 -7.12
CA GLY A 103 -8.35 8.00 -6.15
C GLY A 103 -8.97 7.60 -4.81
N SER A 104 -10.17 7.03 -4.86
CA SER A 104 -10.89 6.54 -3.67
C SER A 104 -10.15 5.40 -2.99
N ARG A 105 -9.56 4.48 -3.75
CA ARG A 105 -8.71 3.41 -3.23
C ARG A 105 -7.52 3.96 -2.46
N LYS A 106 -6.81 4.95 -3.01
CA LYS A 106 -5.66 5.59 -2.35
C LYS A 106 -6.07 6.21 -1.02
N GLU A 107 -7.14 7.02 -1.02
CA GLU A 107 -7.65 7.66 0.20
C GLU A 107 -8.05 6.63 1.28
N LEU A 108 -8.67 5.54 0.85
CA LEU A 108 -9.04 4.44 1.74
C LEU A 108 -7.80 3.77 2.33
N ILE A 109 -6.79 3.44 1.52
CA ILE A 109 -5.52 2.85 2.01
C ILE A 109 -4.83 3.80 2.99
N ASP A 110 -4.65 5.07 2.63
CA ASP A 110 -3.99 6.08 3.47
C ASP A 110 -4.72 6.21 4.82
N THR A 111 -6.05 6.19 4.81
CA THR A 111 -6.89 6.26 6.03
C THR A 111 -6.73 5.00 6.87
N LEU A 112 -6.82 3.80 6.28
CA LEU A 112 -6.65 2.53 7.01
C LEU A 112 -5.26 2.46 7.64
N ILE A 113 -4.25 2.89 6.90
CA ILE A 113 -2.88 2.91 7.37
C ILE A 113 -2.74 3.87 8.55
N THR A 114 -3.19 5.12 8.39
CA THR A 114 -3.08 6.16 9.42
C THR A 114 -3.81 5.75 10.69
N VAL A 115 -5.10 5.40 10.58
CA VAL A 115 -5.94 5.12 11.76
C VAL A 115 -5.47 3.89 12.50
N TRP A 116 -5.11 2.82 11.79
CA TRP A 116 -4.77 1.55 12.46
C TRP A 116 -3.31 1.44 12.87
N PHE A 117 -2.38 2.01 12.10
CA PHE A 117 -0.96 1.89 12.45
C PHE A 117 -0.48 2.94 13.44
N SER A 118 -1.06 4.15 13.47
CA SER A 118 -0.79 5.12 14.54
C SER A 118 -1.17 4.60 15.92
N ALA A 119 -2.17 3.71 16.00
CA ALA A 119 -2.56 3.04 17.25
C ALA A 119 -1.64 1.87 17.64
N SER A 120 -0.81 1.36 16.72
CA SER A 120 -0.03 0.12 16.89
C SER A 120 1.45 0.32 17.27
N GLN A 121 1.90 1.58 17.48
CA GLN A 121 3.28 1.95 17.82
C GLN A 121 4.35 1.31 16.90
N LYS A 122 4.05 1.17 15.60
CA LYS A 122 5.03 0.67 14.63
C LYS A 122 5.81 1.80 13.99
N GLU A 123 7.03 1.49 13.60
CA GLU A 123 7.95 2.46 12.99
C GLU A 123 7.41 2.96 11.63
N PRO A 124 7.53 4.26 11.33
CA PRO A 124 7.03 4.87 10.08
C PRO A 124 7.54 4.18 8.80
N THR A 125 8.70 3.55 8.84
CA THR A 125 9.35 2.91 7.68
C THR A 125 8.61 1.66 7.19
N GLU A 126 7.98 0.88 8.08
CA GLU A 126 7.17 -0.29 7.70
C GLU A 126 5.88 0.14 7.00
N ILE A 127 5.33 1.27 7.43
CA ILE A 127 4.13 1.90 6.86
C ILE A 127 4.41 2.42 5.44
N LEU A 128 5.56 3.08 5.24
CA LEU A 128 5.99 3.61 3.94
C LEU A 128 6.17 2.50 2.90
N ASN A 129 6.84 1.39 3.26
CA ASN A 129 7.02 0.25 2.36
C ASN A 129 5.69 -0.36 1.89
N ILE A 130 4.63 -0.29 2.71
CA ILE A 130 3.32 -0.79 2.32
C ILE A 130 2.65 0.19 1.37
N ASN A 131 2.68 1.49 1.66
CA ASN A 131 2.11 2.48 0.76
C ASN A 131 2.81 2.44 -0.61
N ASP A 132 4.14 2.29 -0.65
CA ASP A 132 4.92 2.11 -1.89
C ASP A 132 4.52 0.84 -2.67
N ASN A 133 4.10 -0.24 -2.00
CA ASN A 133 3.56 -1.42 -2.67
C ASN A 133 2.17 -1.17 -3.31
N PHE A 134 1.39 -0.22 -2.80
CA PHE A 134 0.08 0.16 -3.32
C PHE A 134 0.15 1.31 -4.34
N GLN A 135 1.08 2.23 -4.14
CA GLN A 135 1.55 3.19 -5.13
C GLN A 135 2.46 2.40 -6.09
N GLY A 136 1.88 1.52 -6.90
CA GLY A 136 2.55 1.09 -8.11
C GLY A 136 2.81 2.35 -8.92
N VAL A 137 3.97 2.97 -8.73
CA VAL A 137 4.41 4.07 -9.56
C VAL A 137 4.46 3.45 -10.93
N THR A 138 3.47 3.79 -11.75
CA THR A 138 3.39 3.23 -13.08
C THR A 138 4.69 3.58 -13.79
N ASP A 139 5.21 2.71 -14.68
CA ASP A 139 6.42 3.03 -15.45
C ASP A 139 6.29 4.40 -16.15
N GLN A 140 5.06 4.83 -16.46
CA GLN A 140 4.70 6.17 -16.93
C GLN A 140 4.90 7.28 -15.89
N GLU A 141 4.53 7.09 -14.63
CA GLU A 141 4.79 8.05 -13.55
C GLU A 141 6.28 8.13 -13.19
N LEU A 142 7.01 7.00 -13.25
CA LEU A 142 8.47 6.98 -13.13
C LEU A 142 9.14 7.67 -14.33
N GLU A 143 8.71 7.40 -15.56
CA GLU A 143 9.24 8.07 -16.76
C GLU A 143 8.95 9.57 -16.78
N GLU A 144 7.75 10.00 -16.37
CA GLU A 144 7.44 11.42 -16.21
C GLU A 144 8.26 12.06 -15.08
N PHE A 145 8.48 11.36 -13.98
CA PHE A 145 9.21 11.89 -12.83
C PHE A 145 10.73 11.93 -13.07
N THR A 146 11.29 10.90 -13.69
CA THR A 146 12.69 10.86 -14.16
C THR A 146 12.94 11.93 -15.23
N SER A 147 11.98 12.17 -16.13
CA SER A 147 12.00 13.30 -17.07
C SER A 147 11.91 14.68 -16.37
N LYS A 148 11.39 14.72 -15.13
CA LYS A 148 11.27 15.91 -14.26
C LYS A 148 12.35 15.98 -13.17
N SER A 149 13.33 15.07 -13.13
CA SER A 149 14.49 15.12 -12.22
C SER A 149 15.52 16.12 -12.74
N LYS A 150 15.08 17.38 -12.87
CA LYS A 150 15.94 18.51 -13.17
C LYS A 150 16.50 19.10 -11.88
N VAL A 151 17.72 19.60 -11.93
CA VAL A 151 18.27 20.39 -10.82
C VAL A 151 17.38 21.62 -10.64
N VAL A 152 16.91 21.81 -9.41
CA VAL A 152 16.20 23.02 -8.99
C VAL A 152 17.03 23.68 -7.89
N VAL A 153 17.51 24.88 -8.16
CA VAL A 153 18.31 25.73 -7.26
C VAL A 153 17.45 26.89 -6.79
N ASN A 154 17.52 27.20 -5.50
CA ASN A 154 16.81 28.35 -4.93
C ASN A 154 17.46 29.63 -5.45
N ASN A 155 16.66 30.63 -5.81
CA ASN A 155 17.15 31.92 -6.32
C ASN A 155 18.03 32.65 -5.29
N ASP A 156 17.78 32.44 -4.00
CA ASP A 156 18.54 33.06 -2.90
C ASP A 156 19.82 32.28 -2.55
N PHE A 157 20.13 31.21 -3.28
CA PHE A 157 21.33 30.43 -3.07
C PHE A 157 22.55 31.21 -3.56
N CYS A 158 23.40 31.67 -2.63
CA CYS A 158 24.69 32.29 -2.90
C CYS A 158 25.83 31.30 -2.67
N GLU A 159 26.67 31.12 -3.69
CA GLU A 159 27.84 30.25 -3.64
C GLU A 159 29.03 30.96 -4.28
N GLU A 160 30.21 30.77 -3.70
CA GLU A 160 31.47 31.15 -4.31
C GLU A 160 32.14 29.89 -4.87
N SER A 161 32.14 29.74 -6.20
CA SER A 161 32.77 28.62 -6.89
C SER A 161 33.82 29.11 -7.88
N PRO A 162 35.02 29.49 -7.41
CA PRO A 162 36.03 30.15 -8.25
C PRO A 162 36.67 29.22 -9.29
N ASN A 163 36.60 27.90 -9.10
CA ASN A 163 37.28 26.91 -9.94
C ASN A 163 36.33 25.87 -10.55
N MET A 164 35.02 26.00 -10.35
CA MET A 164 34.04 25.03 -10.83
C MET A 164 32.78 25.73 -11.28
N LYS A 165 31.99 25.05 -12.12
CA LYS A 165 30.66 25.53 -12.52
C LYS A 165 29.80 25.70 -11.26
N PRO A 166 29.23 26.90 -11.00
CA PRO A 166 28.40 27.13 -9.83
C PRO A 166 27.10 26.33 -9.96
N ILE A 167 26.49 25.95 -8.83
CA ILE A 167 25.31 25.07 -8.84
C ILE A 167 24.14 25.69 -9.61
N ARG A 168 24.04 27.03 -9.58
CA ARG A 168 23.00 27.80 -10.29
C ARG A 168 23.01 27.55 -11.80
N ASP A 169 24.18 27.28 -12.37
CA ASP A 169 24.31 27.03 -13.81
C ASP A 169 23.88 25.60 -14.19
N PHE A 170 23.61 24.73 -13.23
CA PHE A 170 22.99 23.42 -13.47
C PHE A 170 21.46 23.49 -13.43
N GLN A 171 20.86 24.64 -13.12
CA GLN A 171 19.41 24.83 -13.08
C GLN A 171 18.75 24.29 -14.36
N GLY A 172 17.81 23.35 -14.19
CA GLY A 172 17.08 22.75 -15.31
C GLY A 172 17.79 21.59 -16.02
N GLU A 173 19.04 21.25 -15.66
CA GLU A 173 19.74 20.08 -16.18
C GLU A 173 19.22 18.78 -15.56
N THR A 174 19.17 17.71 -16.35
CA THR A 174 18.73 16.40 -15.89
C THR A 174 19.79 15.73 -15.02
N ILE A 175 19.37 15.20 -13.88
CA ILE A 175 20.23 14.45 -12.97
C ILE A 175 20.23 12.98 -13.39
N LEU A 176 21.42 12.37 -13.44
CA LEU A 176 21.56 10.93 -13.61
C LEU A 176 21.13 10.22 -12.32
N LEU A 177 20.16 9.31 -12.42
CA LEU A 177 19.72 8.53 -11.28
C LEU A 177 20.61 7.30 -11.07
N PRO A 178 20.76 6.81 -9.83
CA PRO A 178 21.47 5.56 -9.58
C PRO A 178 20.78 4.37 -10.26
N ASP A 179 21.58 3.44 -10.79
CA ASP A 179 21.07 2.21 -11.44
C ASP A 179 20.39 1.24 -10.46
N SER A 180 20.61 1.42 -9.15
CA SER A 180 20.04 0.56 -8.12
C SER A 180 18.95 1.30 -7.34
N GLU A 181 17.78 0.67 -7.31
CA GLU A 181 16.57 1.18 -6.67
C GLU A 181 16.77 1.58 -5.20
N LYS A 182 17.61 0.86 -4.45
CA LYS A 182 17.94 1.16 -3.04
C LYS A 182 18.55 2.56 -2.84
N TYR A 183 19.17 3.13 -3.87
CA TYR A 183 19.79 4.46 -3.81
C TYR A 183 18.93 5.54 -4.47
N LEU A 184 17.73 5.20 -4.95
CA LEU A 184 16.81 6.22 -5.44
C LEU A 184 16.44 7.16 -4.29
N PRO A 185 16.42 8.48 -4.54
CA PRO A 185 16.05 9.43 -3.52
C PRO A 185 14.57 9.25 -3.11
N SER A 186 14.28 9.41 -1.82
CA SER A 186 12.90 9.36 -1.30
C SER A 186 12.03 10.39 -2.01
N LEU A 187 10.94 9.91 -2.64
CA LEU A 187 10.00 10.73 -3.36
C LEU A 187 9.33 11.77 -2.44
N GLU A 188 8.92 11.34 -1.25
CA GLU A 188 8.31 12.21 -0.23
C GLU A 188 9.26 13.32 0.21
N SER A 189 10.53 12.99 0.41
CA SER A 189 11.55 13.97 0.81
C SER A 189 11.75 15.04 -0.26
N ILE A 190 11.75 14.63 -1.55
CA ILE A 190 11.81 15.56 -2.68
C ILE A 190 10.55 16.43 -2.75
N GLN A 191 9.37 15.84 -2.63
CA GLN A 191 8.10 16.58 -2.69
C GLN A 191 7.97 17.59 -1.54
N TRP A 192 8.32 17.17 -0.33
CA TRP A 192 8.35 18.06 0.83
C TRP A 192 9.32 19.22 0.60
N HIS A 193 10.55 18.95 0.15
CA HIS A 193 11.54 19.98 -0.11
C HIS A 193 11.04 20.96 -1.18
N ARG A 194 10.45 20.45 -2.27
CA ARG A 194 9.86 21.28 -3.33
C ARG A 194 8.79 22.22 -2.81
N ASN A 195 7.92 21.72 -1.94
CA ASN A 195 6.80 22.49 -1.41
C ASN A 195 7.18 23.49 -0.31
N ASN A 196 8.31 23.28 0.38
CA ASN A 196 8.67 24.06 1.58
C ASN A 196 9.92 24.95 1.41
N ILE A 197 10.86 24.59 0.54
CA ILE A 197 12.16 25.30 0.43
C ILE A 197 12.21 26.32 -0.71
N PHE A 198 11.46 26.12 -1.80
CA PHE A 198 11.44 27.05 -2.95
C PHE A 198 10.27 28.04 -2.94
N ARG A 199 9.57 28.20 -1.81
CA ARG A 199 8.52 29.22 -1.68
C ARG A 199 9.16 30.61 -1.58
N ALA A 200 8.83 31.47 -2.53
CA ALA A 200 8.93 32.92 -2.40
C ALA A 200 7.82 33.46 -1.49
#